data_AF-A0A7L2YN48-F1
#
_entry.id   AF-A0A7L2YN48-F1
#
_cell.length_a   1.000
_cell.length_b   1.000
_cell.length_c   1.000
_cell.angle_alpha   90.00
_cell.angle_beta   90.00
_cell.angle_gamma   90.00
#
_symmetry.space_group_name_H-M   'P 1'
#
loop_
_entity.id
_entity.type
_entity.pdbx_description
1 polymer ?
#
loop_
_entity_poly.entity_id
_entity_poly.type
_entity_poly.pdbx_seq_one_letter_code
_entity_poly.pdbx_strand_id
1 'polypeptide(L)'
;FHAMDTLHKNVYDISKAISALVPQGGPVLCRDEMEEWSASEANLFEEALEKYGKDFTDIQQDFLPWKSLTSIIEYYYMWKTTDRYVQQVR
;
A
#
# COMPACT_ATOMS: atom_id res chain seq x y z
N PHE A 1 8.26 -6.75 -5.20
CA PHE A 1 8.21 -7.56 -6.43
C PHE A 1 8.81 -6.88 -7.65
N HIS A 2 8.60 -5.57 -7.83
CA HIS A 2 9.07 -4.80 -8.98
C HIS A 2 10.53 -5.04 -9.41
N ALA A 3 11.49 -5.07 -8.46
CA ALA A 3 12.91 -5.27 -8.80
C ALA A 3 13.20 -6.62 -9.49
N MET A 4 12.55 -7.70 -9.06
CA MET A 4 12.75 -9.03 -9.64
C MET A 4 12.11 -9.13 -11.03
N ASP A 5 10.94 -8.53 -11.21
CA ASP A 5 10.29 -8.46 -12.52
C ASP A 5 11.12 -7.64 -13.51
N THR A 6 11.72 -6.55 -13.05
CA THR A 6 12.62 -5.71 -13.87
C THR A 6 13.85 -6.50 -14.31
N LEU A 7 14.45 -7.31 -13.44
CA LEU A 7 15.54 -8.21 -13.84
C LEU A 7 15.10 -9.24 -14.88
N HIS A 8 13.99 -9.93 -14.63
CA HIS A 8 13.48 -10.97 -15.52
C HIS A 8 13.12 -10.42 -16.90
N LYS A 9 12.41 -9.29 -16.98
CA LYS A 9 12.05 -8.60 -18.23
C LYS A 9 13.27 -8.14 -19.03
N ASN A 10 14.40 -7.92 -18.37
CA ASN A 10 15.66 -7.55 -19.02
C ASN A 10 16.60 -8.73 -19.26
N VAL A 11 16.09 -9.97 -19.24
CA VAL A 11 16.87 -11.19 -19.49
C VAL A 11 18.07 -11.30 -18.53
N TYR A 12 17.89 -10.80 -17.31
CA TYR A 12 18.93 -10.75 -16.27
C TYR A 12 20.18 -9.93 -16.66
N ASP A 13 20.09 -9.08 -17.69
CA ASP A 13 21.11 -8.08 -17.98
C ASP A 13 21.01 -6.93 -16.95
N ILE A 14 22.02 -6.84 -16.09
CA ILE A 14 22.07 -5.88 -14.99
C ILE A 14 22.14 -4.44 -15.50
N SER A 15 22.93 -4.15 -16.53
CA SER A 15 23.09 -2.79 -17.08
C SER A 15 21.78 -2.29 -17.68
N LYS A 16 21.07 -3.18 -18.38
CA LYS A 16 19.77 -2.89 -18.97
C LYS A 16 18.68 -2.76 -17.89
N ALA A 17 18.70 -3.62 -16.87
CA ALA A 17 17.75 -3.57 -15.75
C ALA A 17 17.91 -2.29 -14.92
N ILE A 18 19.14 -1.84 -14.63
CA ILE A 18 19.39 -0.57 -13.93
C ILE A 18 18.88 0.61 -14.74
N SER A 19 19.12 0.61 -16.06
CA SER A 19 18.59 1.65 -16.95
C SER A 19 17.06 1.69 -16.94
N ALA A 20 16.39 0.55 -16.77
CA ALA A 20 14.94 0.47 -16.65
C ALA A 20 14.39 0.99 -15.30
N LEU A 21 15.20 1.02 -14.24
CA LEU A 21 14.83 1.61 -12.94
C LEU A 21 14.97 3.13 -12.91
N VAL A 22 15.65 3.73 -13.89
CA VAL A 22 15.88 5.18 -13.98
C VAL A 22 15.55 5.72 -15.39
N PRO A 23 14.31 5.54 -15.87
CA PRO A 23 13.92 6.03 -17.19
C PRO A 23 14.09 7.55 -17.28
N GLN A 24 14.79 8.02 -18.32
CA GLN A 24 15.00 9.45 -18.60
C GLN A 24 15.68 10.24 -17.46
N GLY A 25 16.43 9.56 -16.58
CA GLY A 25 17.18 10.19 -15.49
C GLY A 25 16.42 10.32 -14.17
N GLY A 26 15.18 9.84 -14.08
CA GLY A 26 14.39 9.83 -12.83
C GLY A 26 14.14 8.41 -12.32
N PRO A 27 14.25 8.14 -11.00
CA PRO A 27 14.01 6.83 -10.44
C PRO A 27 12.52 6.45 -10.47
N VAL A 28 12.23 5.17 -10.67
CA VAL A 28 10.88 4.62 -10.50
C VAL A 28 10.55 4.52 -9.00
N LEU A 29 9.41 5.09 -8.60
CA LEU A 29 8.86 4.92 -7.26
C LEU A 29 7.82 3.80 -7.28
N CYS A 30 8.02 2.79 -6.44
CA CYS A 30 7.04 1.75 -6.17
C CYS A 30 6.73 1.80 -4.68
N ARG A 31 5.58 2.35 -4.32
CA ARG A 31 5.08 2.39 -2.95
C ARG A 31 4.01 1.33 -2.80
N ASP A 32 3.94 0.72 -1.62
CA ASP A 32 2.81 -0.13 -1.27
C ASP A 32 1.67 0.70 -0.67
N GLU A 33 0.49 0.10 -0.51
CA GLU A 33 -0.70 0.79 -0.01
C GLU A 33 -0.45 1.47 1.34
N MET A 34 0.41 0.95 2.22
CA MET A 34 0.69 1.61 3.50
C MET A 34 1.45 2.93 3.33
N GLU A 35 2.33 3.03 2.32
CA GLU A 35 3.07 4.26 1.99
C GLU A 35 2.32 5.21 1.05
N GLU A 36 1.36 4.71 0.27
CA GLU A 36 0.57 5.53 -0.67
C GLU A 36 -0.56 6.30 0.00
N TRP A 37 -1.04 5.85 1.15
CA TRP A 37 -2.16 6.49 1.84
C TRP A 37 -1.72 7.78 2.54
N SER A 38 -2.53 8.82 2.37
CA SER A 38 -2.35 10.08 3.09
C SER A 38 -2.64 9.91 4.58
N ALA A 39 -2.11 10.81 5.41
CA ALA A 39 -2.40 10.83 6.85
C ALA A 39 -3.90 10.95 7.14
N SER A 40 -4.64 11.69 6.30
CA SER A 40 -6.09 11.85 6.40
C SER A 40 -6.83 10.53 6.10
N GLU A 41 -6.41 9.79 5.08
CA GLU A 41 -7.00 8.49 4.75
C GLU A 41 -6.71 7.44 5.82
N ALA A 42 -5.51 7.44 6.39
CA ALA A 42 -5.16 6.58 7.52
C ALA A 42 -6.07 6.85 8.74
N ASN A 43 -6.31 8.12 9.06
CA ASN A 43 -7.22 8.51 10.14
C ASN A 43 -8.66 8.06 9.85
N LEU A 44 -9.17 8.30 8.62
CA LEU A 44 -10.51 7.85 8.22
C LEU A 44 -10.66 6.34 8.34
N PHE A 45 -9.63 5.57 7.98
CA PHE A 45 -9.63 4.12 8.13
C PHE A 45 -9.73 3.68 9.58
N GLU A 46 -8.98 4.31 10.49
CA GLU A 46 -9.01 3.98 11.91
C GLU A 46 -10.38 4.29 12.54
N GLU A 47 -10.96 5.45 12.23
CA GLU A 47 -12.30 5.81 12.67
C GLU A 47 -13.35 4.83 12.14
N ALA A 48 -13.26 4.45 10.87
CA ALA A 48 -14.16 3.51 10.25
C ALA A 48 -14.02 2.08 10.83
N LEU A 49 -12.78 1.66 11.10
CA LEU A 49 -12.49 0.35 11.69
C LEU A 49 -13.00 0.26 13.14
N GLU A 50 -12.92 1.34 13.91
CA GLU A 50 -13.50 1.42 15.25
C GLU A 50 -15.04 1.37 15.20
N LYS A 51 -15.65 2.06 14.23
CA LYS A 51 -17.12 2.14 14.09
C LYS A 51 -17.75 0.86 13.52
N TYR A 52 -17.17 0.28 12.48
CA TYR A 52 -17.75 -0.82 11.69
C TYR A 52 -17.01 -2.15 11.85
N GLY A 53 -15.93 -2.18 12.63
CA GLY A 53 -15.13 -3.39 12.77
C GLY A 53 -14.45 -3.73 11.46
N LYS A 54 -14.65 -4.95 10.95
CA LYS A 54 -14.01 -5.45 9.71
C LYS A 54 -14.97 -5.53 8.53
N ASP A 55 -16.08 -4.79 8.59
CA ASP A 55 -16.94 -4.64 7.41
C ASP A 55 -16.30 -3.66 6.43
N PHE A 56 -15.39 -4.17 5.60
CA PHE A 56 -14.66 -3.35 4.64
C PHE A 56 -15.56 -2.75 3.55
N THR A 57 -16.74 -3.33 3.33
CA THR A 57 -17.71 -2.78 2.37
C THR A 57 -18.31 -1.49 2.91
N ASP A 58 -18.72 -1.49 4.18
CA ASP A 58 -19.28 -0.32 4.85
C ASP A 58 -18.20 0.74 5.10
N ILE A 59 -16.97 0.33 5.46
CA ILE A 59 -15.81 1.23 5.55
C ILE A 59 -15.55 1.93 4.20
N GLN A 60 -15.60 1.18 3.10
CA GLN A 60 -15.43 1.77 1.77
C GLN A 60 -16.57 2.75 1.47
N GLN A 61 -17.83 2.35 1.62
CA GLN A 61 -18.97 3.17 1.20
C GLN A 61 -19.06 4.49 1.97
N ASP A 62 -18.81 4.46 3.28
CA ASP A 62 -19.06 5.62 4.15
C ASP A 62 -17.81 6.50 4.37
N PHE A 63 -16.62 5.91 4.39
CA PHE A 63 -15.38 6.63 4.77
C PHE A 63 -14.38 6.76 3.62
N LEU A 64 -14.28 5.76 2.75
CA LEU A 64 -13.24 5.71 1.69
C LEU A 64 -13.83 5.32 0.32
N PRO A 65 -14.85 6.01 -0.20
CA PRO A 65 -15.56 5.58 -1.42
C PRO A 65 -14.70 5.66 -2.69
N TRP A 66 -13.58 6.39 -2.64
CA TRP A 66 -12.61 6.50 -3.73
C TRP A 66 -11.53 5.41 -3.73
N LYS A 67 -11.36 4.67 -2.63
CA LYS A 67 -10.44 3.53 -2.57
C LYS A 67 -11.14 2.26 -3.05
N SER A 68 -10.39 1.36 -3.67
CA SER A 68 -10.92 0.04 -4.02
C SER A 68 -11.03 -0.82 -2.77
N LEU A 69 -11.99 -1.75 -2.74
CA LEU A 69 -12.13 -2.69 -1.62
C LEU A 69 -10.84 -3.50 -1.43
N THR A 70 -10.19 -3.92 -2.53
CA THR A 70 -8.90 -4.63 -2.49
C THR A 70 -7.81 -3.80 -1.83
N SER A 71 -7.63 -2.52 -2.22
CA SER A 71 -6.63 -1.63 -1.60
C SER A 71 -6.88 -1.42 -0.10
N ILE A 72 -8.14 -1.36 0.33
CA ILE A 72 -8.49 -1.24 1.76
C ILE A 72 -8.10 -2.50 2.53
N ILE A 73 -8.36 -3.68 1.95
CA ILE A 73 -7.99 -4.96 2.57
C ILE A 73 -6.47 -5.11 2.64
N GLU A 74 -5.74 -4.76 1.58
CA GLU A 74 -4.27 -4.77 1.55
C GLU A 74 -3.69 -3.83 2.62
N TYR A 75 -4.21 -2.60 2.70
CA TYR A 75 -3.85 -1.64 3.73
C TYR A 75 -4.11 -2.19 5.14
N TYR A 76 -5.27 -2.81 5.40
CA TYR A 76 -5.58 -3.40 6.70
C TYR A 76 -4.52 -4.40 7.18
N TYR A 77 -4.12 -5.32 6.31
CA TYR A 77 -3.13 -6.35 6.67
C TYR A 77 -1.74 -5.75 6.92
N MET A 78 -1.36 -4.70 6.20
CA MET A 78 -0.13 -3.95 6.46
C MET A 78 -0.24 -3.15 7.77
N TRP A 79 -1.32 -2.41 7.98
CA TRP A 79 -1.58 -1.59 9.16
C TRP A 79 -1.54 -2.40 10.47
N LYS A 80 -2.01 -3.65 10.45
CA LYS A 80 -1.91 -4.58 11.59
C LYS A 80 -0.48 -4.90 12.04
N THR A 81 0.52 -4.62 11.22
CA THR A 81 1.93 -4.83 11.57
C THR A 81 2.58 -3.59 12.18
N THR A 82 1.86 -2.46 12.22
CA THR A 82 2.38 -1.21 12.81
C THR A 82 2.51 -1.33 14.33
N ASP A 83 3.54 -0.69 14.88
CA ASP A 83 3.75 -0.61 16.33
C ASP A 83 2.51 -0.10 17.08
N ARG A 84 1.81 0.86 16.50
CA ARG A 84 0.60 1.46 17.08
C ARG A 84 -0.50 0.42 17.30
N TYR A 85 -0.76 -0.45 16.33
CA TYR A 85 -1.73 -1.54 16.50
C TYR A 85 -1.24 -2.54 17.55
N VAL A 86 0.04 -2.93 17.50
CA VAL A 86 0.63 -3.90 18.45
C VAL A 86 0.53 -3.40 19.90
N GLN A 87 0.66 -2.10 20.13
CA GLN A 87 0.50 -1.50 21.46
C GLN A 87 -0.94 -1.51 21.96
N GLN A 88 -1.95 -1.43 21.08
CA GLN A 88 -3.36 -1.47 21.47
C GLN A 88 -3.86 -2.88 21.82
N VAL A 89 -3.20 -3.91 21.29
CA VAL A 89 -3.59 -5.32 21.48
C VAL A 89 -2.84 -6.00 22.63
N ARG A 90 -1.85 -5.32 23.22
CA ARG A 90 -1.14 -5.77 24.43
C ARG A 90 -1.86 -5.32 25.69
#